data_AF-A0A354EHR4-F1
#
_entry.id   AF-A0A354EHR4-F1
#
_cell.length_a   1.000
_cell.length_b   1.000
_cell.length_c   1.000
_cell.angle_alpha   90.00
_cell.angle_beta   90.00
_cell.angle_gamma   90.00
#
_symmetry.space_group_name_H-M   'P 1'
#
loop_
_entity.id
_entity.type
_entity.pdbx_description
1 polymer ?
#
loop_
_entity_poly.entity_id
_entity_poly.type
_entity_poly.pdbx_seq_one_letter_code
_entity_poly.pdbx_strand_id
1 'polypeptide(L)' 'MIRECCVCGKRERKGLWSRDYCPGEQVRISHGYCPVCYAEFMDRLDLLFMVRGQKKITAAAAVGS' A
#
# COMPACT_ATOMS: atom_id res chain seq x y z
N MET A 1 -1.75 10.85 13.11
CA MET A 1 -2.61 10.20 12.10
C MET A 1 -2.06 8.80 11.89
N ILE A 2 -2.90 7.78 11.87
CA ILE A 2 -2.49 6.40 11.61
C ILE A 2 -2.98 6.02 10.22
N ARG A 3 -2.18 5.26 9.47
CA ARG A 3 -2.62 4.65 8.21
C ARG A 3 -3.07 3.23 8.46
N GLU A 4 -4.21 2.82 7.90
CA GLU A 4 -4.71 1.46 7.94
C GLU A 4 -4.74 0.86 6.52
N CYS A 5 -4.31 -0.39 6.41
CA CYS A 5 -4.30 -1.11 5.15
C CYS A 5 -5.70 -1.63 4.83
N CYS A 6 -6.26 -1.22 3.68
CA CYS A 6 -7.58 -1.63 3.20
C CYS A 6 -7.71 -3.15 2.97
N VAL A 7 -6.59 -3.85 2.84
CA VAL A 7 -6.56 -5.28 2.48
C VAL A 7 -6.42 -6.16 3.73
N CYS A 8 -5.42 -5.90 4.56
CA CYS A 8 -5.07 -6.79 5.67
C CYS A 8 -5.35 -6.24 7.07
N GLY A 9 -5.85 -4.99 7.16
CA GLY A 9 -6.18 -4.31 8.41
C GLY A 9 -4.97 -3.92 9.27
N LYS A 10 -3.74 -4.09 8.77
CA LYS A 10 -2.53 -3.62 9.48
C LYS A 10 -2.54 -2.10 9.58
N ARG A 11 -2.04 -1.59 10.69
CA ARG A 11 -1.88 -0.15 10.96
C ARG A 11 -0.41 0.24 10.98
N GLU A 12 -0.11 1.40 10.40
CA GLU A 12 1.21 2.01 10.41
C GLU A 12 1.43 2.82 11.68
N ARG A 13 2.45 2.47 12.46
CA ARG A 13 2.98 3.27 13.57
C ARG A 13 4.48 3.41 13.42
N LYS A 14 4.97 4.65 13.31
CA LYS A 14 6.41 4.96 13.18
C LYS A 14 7.09 4.15 12.04
N GLY A 15 6.39 3.97 10.91
CA GLY A 15 6.89 3.22 9.75
C GLY A 15 6.75 1.69 9.85
N LEU A 16 6.29 1.16 10.99
CA LEU A 16 6.07 -0.28 11.18
C LEU A 16 4.58 -0.62 11.03
N TRP A 17 4.31 -1.71 10.30
CA TRP A 17 2.96 -2.18 10.04
C TRP A 17 2.64 -3.41 10.88
N SER A 18 1.72 -3.30 11.83
CA SER A 18 1.27 -4.42 12.65
C SER A 18 -0.24 -4.47 12.78
N ARG A 19 -0.78 -5.59 13.27
CA ARG A 19 -2.21 -5.73 13.60
C ARG A 19 -2.52 -5.27 15.03
N ASP A 20 -1.54 -4.69 15.72
CA ASP A 20 -1.70 -4.36 17.13
C ASP A 20 -2.75 -3.28 17.27
N TYR A 21 -3.87 -3.68 17.87
CA TYR A 21 -4.91 -2.78 18.29
C TYR A 21 -4.49 -2.21 19.65
N CYS A 22 -4.15 -0.92 19.70
CA CYS A 22 -4.12 -0.19 20.96
C CYS A 22 -5.53 0.40 21.21
N PRO A 23 -6.28 -0.10 22.20
CA PRO A 23 -7.55 0.50 22.59
C PRO A 23 -7.30 1.89 23.18
N GLY A 24 -8.15 2.87 22.86
CA GLY A 24 -8.20 4.16 23.56
C GLY A 24 -7.61 5.36 22.80
N GLU A 25 -7.03 5.16 21.63
CA GLU A 25 -6.50 6.27 20.84
C GLU A 25 -7.56 6.74 19.82
N GLN A 26 -8.25 7.85 20.12
CA GLN A 26 -9.08 8.57 19.13
C GLN A 26 -8.15 9.23 18.09
N VAL A 27 -7.60 8.43 17.18
CA VAL A 27 -6.70 8.92 16.14
C VAL A 27 -7.44 8.97 14.82
N ARG A 28 -7.25 10.06 14.07
CA ARG A 28 -7.67 10.12 12.68
C ARG A 28 -6.96 9.02 11.87
N ILE A 29 -7.76 8.14 11.29
CA ILE A 29 -7.31 7.05 10.43
C ILE A 29 -7.39 7.52 8.96
N SER A 30 -6.30 7.37 8.22
CA SER A 30 -6.34 7.33 6.75
C SER A 30 -6.23 5.89 6.26
N HIS A 31 -6.82 5.63 5.10
CA HIS A 31 -6.80 4.32 4.46
C HIS A 31 -5.76 4.29 3.34
N GLY A 32 -5.11 3.14 3.14
CA GLY A 32 -4.12 2.92 2.09
C GLY A 32 -3.71 1.45 1.95
N TYR A 33 -2.53 1.20 1.39
CA TYR A 33 -1.97 -0.15 1.29
C TYR A 33 -0.71 -0.26 2.15
N CYS A 34 -0.53 -1.39 2.85
CA CYS A 34 0.75 -1.71 3.44
C CYS A 34 1.72 -2.17 2.33
N PRO A 35 3.05 -2.11 2.55
CA PRO A 35 4.03 -2.46 1.53
C PRO A 35 3.84 -3.86 0.94
N VAL A 36 3.42 -4.83 1.77
CA VAL A 36 3.17 -6.21 1.33
C VAL A 36 1.98 -6.28 0.39
N CYS A 37 0.81 -5.77 0.80
CA CYS A 37 -0.40 -5.82 -0.02
C CYS A 37 -0.28 -4.94 -1.27
N TYR A 38 0.50 -3.87 -1.20
CA TYR A 38 0.80 -3.05 -2.38
C TYR A 38 1.65 -3.83 -3.39
N ALA A 39 2.73 -4.49 -2.95
CA ALA A 39 3.57 -5.31 -3.82
C ALA A 39 2.77 -6.44 -4.47
N GLU A 40 1.97 -7.19 -3.70
CA GLU A 40 1.10 -8.25 -4.23
C GLU A 40 0.09 -7.72 -5.27
N PHE A 41 -0.43 -6.51 -5.07
CA PHE A 41 -1.33 -5.88 -6.02
C PHE A 41 -0.60 -5.50 -7.32
N MET A 42 0.60 -4.93 -7.21
CA MET A 42 1.42 -4.58 -8.37
C MET A 42 1.86 -5.83 -9.15
N ASP A 43 2.25 -6.91 -8.48
CA ASP A 43 2.58 -8.19 -9.12
C ASP A 43 1.39 -8.74 -9.93
N ARG A 44 0.17 -8.63 -9.38
CA ARG A 44 -1.05 -9.03 -10.10
C ARG A 44 -1.32 -8.13 -11.31
N LEU A 45 -1.08 -6.83 -11.21
CA LEU A 45 -1.19 -5.92 -12.34
C LEU A 45 -0.18 -6.28 -13.43
N ASP A 46 1.08 -6.55 -13.07
CA ASP A 46 2.12 -6.91 -14.01
C ASP A 46 1.78 -8.19 -14.77
N LEU A 47 1.24 -9.22 -14.09
CA LEU A 47 0.73 -10.42 -14.75
C LEU A 47 -0.36 -10.12 -15.79
N LEU A 48 -1.29 -9.21 -15.49
CA LEU A 48 -2.33 -8.81 -16.42
C LEU A 48 -1.78 -8.05 -17.64
N PHE A 49 -0.73 -7.24 -17.46
CA PHE A 49 -0.09 -6.50 -18.54
C PHE A 49 0.88 -7.34 -19.37
N MET A 50 1.52 -8.36 -18.79
CA MET A 50 2.33 -9.35 -19.52
C MET A 50 1.47 -10.17 -20.49
N VAL A 51 0.28 -10.61 -20.05
CA VAL A 51 -0.66 -11.39 -20.88
C VAL A 51 -1.25 -10.55 -22.02
N ARG A 52 -1.31 -9.22 -21.89
CA ARG A 52 -1.98 -8.32 -22.85
C ARG A 52 -1.06 -7.66 -23.88
N GLY A 53 0.22 -8.00 -23.93
CA GLY A 53 1.15 -7.42 -24.90
C GLY A 53 1.40 -5.94 -24.64
N GLN A 54 2.38 -5.65 -23.78
CA GLN A 54 3.09 -4.37 -23.62
C GLN A 54 2.28 -3.08 -23.89
N LYS A 55 1.71 -2.50 -22.82
CA LYS A 55 1.73 -1.03 -22.67
C LYS A 55 2.64 -0.73 -21.49
N LYS A 56 3.87 -0.29 -21.78
CA LYS A 56 4.80 0.24 -20.79
C LYS A 56 4.10 1.40 -20.08
N ILE A 57 3.59 1.16 -18.88
CA ILE A 57 3.28 2.25 -17.97
C ILE A 57 4.63 2.62 -17.37
N THR A 58 5.36 3.51 -18.04
CA THR A 58 6.49 4.20 -17.41
C THR A 58 5.91 4.97 -16.23
N ALA A 59 6.04 4.41 -15.03
CA ALA A 59 5.80 5.11 -13.79
C ALA A 59 6.81 6.27 -13.74
N ALA A 60 6.37 7.44 -14.16
CA ALA A 60 7.07 8.69 -13.90
C ALA A 60 6.93 9.00 -12.40
N ALA A 61 7.76 8.35 -11.59
CA ALA A 61 7.98 8.71 -10.19
C ALA A 61 9.45 9.11 -10.04
N ALA A 62 9.84 10.17 -10.76
CA ALA A 62 10.99 11.00 -10.39
C ALA A 62 10.42 12.38 -10.03
N VAL A 63 9.92 12.49 -8.80
CA VAL A 63 9.72 13.79 -8.15
C VAL A 63 11.11 14.35 -7.87
N GLY A 64 11.35 15.54 -8.42
CA GLY A 64 12.67 16.15 -8.55
C GLY A 64 13.40 16.45 -7.25
N SER A 65 14.69 16.74 -7.43
CA SER A 65 15.57 17.45 -6.50
C SER A 65 16.07 18.70 -7.18
#